data_AF-A0A937FHZ4-F1
#
_entry.id   AF-A0A937FHZ4-F1
#
_cell.length_a   1.000
_cell.length_b   1.000
_cell.length_c   1.000
_cell.angle_alpha   90.00
_cell.angle_beta   90.00
_cell.angle_gamma   90.00
#
_symmetry.space_group_name_H-M   'P 1'
#
loop_
_entity.id
_entity.type
_entity.pdbx_description
1 polymer ?
#
loop_
_entity_poly.entity_id
_entity_poly.type
_entity_poly.pdbx_seq_one_letter_code
_entity_poly.pdbx_strand_id
1 'polypeptide(L)'
;MNKSFNYKSIIQFITYALVGASNVIIDLIVLNILWFASGMYIGRINYLFKLISFAVYSTTGYLLNKKYTFKTKASIKSYFSYISLLAVLSLMDAIILVKLTRLNPFHLHRGMNANLSAFTAAMATGLIGFIINKFIIFRKKSHKEHPNEMGELH
;
A
#
# COMPACT_ATOMS: atom_id res chain seq x y z
N MET A 1 -0.55 -12.07 34.38
CA MET A 1 0.29 -11.77 33.20
C MET A 1 -0.39 -10.67 32.38
N ASN A 2 -0.04 -9.41 32.62
CA ASN A 2 -0.76 -8.25 32.10
C ASN A 2 -0.35 -7.99 30.64
N LYS A 3 -1.23 -8.28 29.67
CA LYS A 3 -1.04 -7.89 28.27
C LYS A 3 -1.22 -6.37 28.21
N SER A 4 -0.15 -5.60 28.39
CA SER A 4 -0.18 -4.17 28.11
C SER A 4 -0.49 -3.98 26.62
N PHE A 5 -1.74 -3.64 26.33
CA PHE A 5 -2.21 -3.29 25.00
C PHE A 5 -1.39 -2.09 24.51
N ASN A 6 -0.50 -2.29 23.54
CA ASN A 6 0.40 -1.23 23.08
C ASN A 6 -0.37 -0.27 22.15
N TYR A 7 -0.98 0.76 22.75
CA TYR A 7 -1.72 1.83 22.08
C TYR A 7 -0.97 2.43 20.87
N LYS A 8 0.37 2.50 20.93
CA LYS A 8 1.20 3.00 19.81
C LYS A 8 1.13 2.10 18.58
N SER A 9 1.09 0.77 18.75
CA SER A 9 0.99 -0.18 17.63
C SER A 9 -0.38 -0.11 16.95
N ILE A 10 -1.45 0.12 17.72
CA ILE A 10 -2.80 0.30 17.19
C ILE A 10 -2.90 1.61 16.40
N ILE A 11 -2.35 2.72 16.92
CA ILE A 11 -2.30 3.98 16.19
C ILE A 11 -1.52 3.85 14.88
N GLN A 12 -0.36 3.20 14.90
CA GLN A 12 0.45 2.97 13.69
C GLN A 12 -0.32 2.15 12.66
N PHE A 13 -1.04 1.12 13.09
CA PHE A 13 -1.90 0.33 12.21
C PHE A 13 -3.04 1.17 11.60
N ILE A 14 -3.77 1.94 12.43
CA ILE A 14 -4.84 2.83 11.97
C ILE A 14 -4.29 3.86 10.99
N THR A 15 -3.12 4.43 11.28
CA THR A 15 -2.48 5.43 10.42
C THR A 15 -2.04 4.81 9.09
N TYR A 16 -1.46 3.61 9.11
CA TYR A 16 -1.12 2.87 7.89
C TYR A 16 -2.37 2.56 7.05
N ALA A 17 -3.45 2.11 7.68
CA ALA A 17 -4.72 1.84 6.99
C ALA A 17 -5.33 3.11 6.40
N LEU A 18 -5.28 4.24 7.12
CA LEU A 18 -5.77 5.53 6.63
C LEU A 18 -4.96 6.03 5.43
N VAL A 19 -3.63 5.89 5.46
CA VAL A 19 -2.79 6.25 4.32
C VAL A 19 -3.04 5.33 3.13
N GLY A 20 -3.20 4.02 3.36
CA GLY A 20 -3.61 3.06 2.33
C GLY A 20 -4.96 3.41 1.70
N ALA A 21 -5.97 3.71 2.51
CA ALA A 21 -7.29 4.13 2.05
C ALA A 21 -7.22 5.43 1.24
N SER A 22 -6.43 6.41 1.70
CA SER A 22 -6.21 7.66 0.99
C SER A 22 -5.59 7.42 -0.39
N ASN A 23 -4.61 6.52 -0.48
CA ASN A 23 -4.00 6.14 -1.75
C ASN A 23 -5.00 5.50 -2.70
N VAL A 24 -5.88 4.61 -2.23
CA VAL A 24 -6.93 4.00 -3.06
C VAL A 24 -7.92 5.03 -3.58
N ILE A 25 -8.33 5.98 -2.73
CA ILE A 25 -9.23 7.07 -3.14
C ILE A 25 -8.58 7.93 -4.23
N ILE A 26 -7.33 8.36 -4.02
CA ILE A 26 -6.58 9.15 -5.00
C ILE A 26 -6.41 8.35 -6.29
N ASP A 27 -6.11 7.06 -6.19
CA ASP A 27 -5.94 6.19 -7.35
C ASP A 27 -7.20 6.10 -8.20
N LEU A 28 -8.36 5.88 -7.56
CA LEU A 28 -9.64 5.85 -8.26
C LEU A 28 -9.98 7.21 -8.90
N ILE A 29 -9.72 8.33 -8.21
CA ILE A 29 -9.95 9.67 -8.76
C ILE A 29 -9.11 9.89 -10.01
N VAL A 30 -7.80 9.63 -9.94
CA VAL A 30 -6.89 9.82 -11.07
C VAL A 30 -7.26 8.91 -12.24
N LEU A 31 -7.57 7.64 -11.98
CA LEU A 31 -8.02 6.71 -13.02
C LEU A 31 -9.32 7.17 -13.69
N ASN A 32 -10.31 7.65 -12.93
CA ASN A 32 -11.55 8.17 -13.51
C ASN A 32 -11.30 9.41 -14.38
N ILE A 33 -10.42 10.33 -13.97
CA ILE A 33 -10.05 11.49 -14.80
C ILE A 33 -9.40 11.02 -16.10
N LEU A 34 -8.44 10.09 -16.03
CA LEU A 34 -7.74 9.57 -17.20
C LEU A 34 -8.68 8.82 -18.16
N TRP A 35 -9.57 7.99 -17.62
CA TRP A 35 -10.56 7.28 -18.43
C TRP A 35 -11.58 8.22 -19.08
N PHE A 36 -12.07 9.21 -18.33
CA PHE A 36 -13.00 10.20 -18.86
C PHE A 36 -12.37 11.04 -19.96
N ALA A 37 -11.14 11.53 -19.74
CA ALA A 37 -10.43 12.37 -20.72
C ALA A 37 -10.03 11.60 -21.98
N SER A 38 -9.72 10.32 -21.87
CA SER A 38 -9.26 9.51 -23.01
C SER A 38 -10.36 8.74 -23.73
N GLY A 39 -11.48 8.46 -23.06
CA GLY A 39 -12.47 7.49 -23.53
C GLY A 39 -12.00 6.03 -23.52
N MET A 40 -10.79 5.75 -23.01
CA MET A 40 -10.15 4.44 -23.10
C MET A 40 -10.19 3.68 -21.77
N TYR A 41 -11.16 2.78 -21.61
CA TYR A 41 -11.40 2.07 -20.33
C TYR A 41 -10.81 0.66 -20.28
N ILE A 42 -10.44 0.08 -21.43
CA ILE A 42 -10.21 -1.37 -21.55
C ILE A 42 -8.78 -1.68 -22.00
N GLY A 43 -8.19 -2.70 -21.39
CA GLY A 43 -6.96 -3.32 -21.90
C GLY A 43 -5.68 -2.56 -21.53
N ARG A 44 -4.66 -2.66 -22.39
CA ARG A 44 -3.26 -2.34 -22.05
C ARG A 44 -3.02 -0.87 -21.71
N ILE A 45 -3.88 0.05 -22.13
CA ILE A 45 -3.80 1.47 -21.76
C ILE A 45 -3.82 1.66 -20.23
N ASN A 46 -4.48 0.74 -19.51
CA ASN A 46 -4.55 0.77 -18.06
C ASN A 46 -3.19 0.55 -17.38
N TYR A 47 -2.17 0.02 -18.07
CA TYR A 47 -0.80 0.03 -17.55
C TYR A 47 -0.26 1.46 -17.44
N LEU A 48 -0.44 2.27 -18.47
CA LEU A 48 -0.01 3.67 -18.48
C LEU A 48 -0.81 4.49 -17.46
N PHE A 49 -2.13 4.30 -17.41
CA PHE A 49 -2.96 5.03 -16.45
C PHE A 49 -2.65 4.65 -15.01
N LYS A 50 -2.37 3.37 -14.73
CA LYS A 50 -1.96 2.94 -13.41
C LYS A 50 -0.58 3.46 -13.05
N LEU A 51 0.36 3.57 -13.99
CA LEU A 51 1.66 4.20 -13.76
C LEU A 51 1.53 5.68 -13.38
N ILE A 52 0.71 6.44 -14.10
CA ILE A 52 0.44 7.85 -13.78
C ILE A 52 -0.21 7.97 -12.41
N SER A 53 -1.26 7.17 -12.18
CA SER A 53 -1.96 7.13 -10.90
C SER A 53 -1.01 6.79 -9.74
N PHE A 54 -0.15 5.79 -9.93
CA PHE A 54 0.91 5.41 -8.99
C PHE A 54 1.82 6.57 -8.63
N ALA A 55 2.29 7.33 -9.60
CA ALA A 55 3.14 8.49 -9.34
C ALA A 55 2.42 9.52 -8.44
N VAL A 56 1.13 9.76 -8.69
CA VAL A 56 0.32 10.71 -7.90
C VAL A 56 0.09 10.19 -6.47
N TYR A 57 -0.51 9.01 -6.31
CA TYR A 57 -0.88 8.52 -4.98
C TYR A 57 0.34 8.13 -4.13
N SER A 58 1.42 7.64 -4.73
CA SER A 58 2.64 7.31 -3.97
C SER A 58 3.31 8.56 -3.41
N THR A 59 3.30 9.67 -4.17
CA THR A 59 3.79 10.97 -3.71
C THR A 59 2.96 11.48 -2.54
N THR A 60 1.63 11.46 -2.67
CA THR A 60 0.73 11.90 -1.59
C THR A 60 0.85 11.01 -0.34
N GLY A 61 0.89 9.69 -0.53
CA GLY A 61 1.07 8.73 0.56
C GLY A 61 2.42 8.91 1.27
N TYR A 62 3.48 9.30 0.57
CA TYR A 62 4.75 9.66 1.17
C TYR A 62 4.64 10.93 2.03
N LEU A 63 4.05 12.01 1.49
CA LEU A 63 3.88 13.26 2.24
C LEU A 63 3.06 13.05 3.52
N LEU A 64 1.99 12.26 3.44
CA LEU A 64 1.17 11.87 4.60
C LEU A 64 1.97 11.04 5.62
N ASN A 65 2.68 10.01 5.17
CA ASN A 65 3.50 9.19 6.07
C ASN A 65 4.64 9.98 6.73
N LYS A 66 5.27 10.91 5.99
CA LYS A 66 6.30 11.79 6.52
C LYS A 66 5.74 12.72 7.60
N LYS A 67 4.55 13.30 7.38
CA LYS A 67 3.93 14.27 8.30
C LYS A 67 3.32 13.62 9.55
N TYR A 68 2.68 12.46 9.39
CA TYR A 68 1.84 11.87 10.44
C TYR A 68 2.43 10.59 11.06
N THR A 69 3.11 9.75 10.27
CA THR A 69 3.53 8.40 10.71
C THR A 69 4.94 8.39 11.32
N PHE A 70 5.91 9.06 10.71
CA PHE A 70 7.31 9.02 11.12
C PHE A 70 7.76 10.34 11.77
N LYS A 71 7.20 10.67 12.94
CA LYS A 71 7.63 11.82 13.77
C LYS A 71 9.05 11.66 14.38
N THR A 72 9.87 10.73 13.90
CA THR A 72 11.28 10.57 14.31
C THR A 72 12.08 9.92 13.18
N LYS A 73 13.28 10.49 12.90
CA LYS A 73 14.28 10.13 11.87
C LYS A 73 13.86 9.00 10.90
N ALA A 74 13.07 9.35 9.89
CA ALA A 74 12.81 8.45 8.77
C ALA A 74 14.14 8.12 8.07
N SER A 75 14.58 6.88 8.14
CA SER A 75 15.74 6.40 7.39
C SER A 75 15.38 6.29 5.91
N ILE A 76 16.27 6.77 5.04
CA ILE A 76 16.15 6.65 3.58
C ILE A 76 15.93 5.19 3.15
N LYS A 77 16.48 4.23 3.90
CA LYS A 77 16.32 2.78 3.65
C LYS A 77 14.89 2.29 3.85
N SER A 78 14.19 2.79 4.87
CA SER A 78 12.78 2.46 5.13
C SER A 78 11.86 3.06 4.06
N TYR A 79 12.22 4.24 3.54
CA TYR A 79 11.51 4.89 2.45
C TYR A 79 11.63 4.10 1.13
N PHE A 80 12.85 3.72 0.74
CA PHE A 80 13.04 2.89 -0.46
C PHE A 80 12.30 1.56 -0.34
N SER A 81 12.34 0.91 0.84
CA SER A 81 11.60 -0.33 1.07
C SER A 81 10.09 -0.16 0.90
N TYR A 82 9.53 0.95 1.40
CA TYR A 82 8.11 1.28 1.25
C TYR A 82 7.71 1.53 -0.20
N ILE A 83 8.47 2.37 -0.92
CA ILE A 83 8.20 2.66 -2.35
C ILE A 83 8.38 1.44 -3.22
N SER A 84 9.42 0.62 -3.00
CA SER A 84 9.65 -0.61 -3.76
C SER A 84 8.49 -1.59 -3.59
N LEU A 85 7.97 -1.77 -2.37
CA LEU A 85 6.79 -2.59 -2.14
C LEU A 85 5.57 -2.03 -2.88
N LEU A 86 5.35 -0.72 -2.78
CA LEU A 86 4.25 -0.03 -3.45
C LEU A 86 4.31 -0.12 -4.97
N ALA A 87 5.50 -0.07 -5.56
CA ALA A 87 5.70 -0.24 -7.00
C ALA A 87 5.32 -1.66 -7.45
N VAL A 88 5.75 -2.68 -6.70
CA VAL A 88 5.39 -4.09 -6.98
C VAL A 88 3.88 -4.30 -6.88
N LEU A 89 3.26 -3.81 -5.81
CA LEU A 89 1.82 -3.91 -5.62
C LEU A 89 1.05 -3.15 -6.73
N SER A 90 1.54 -1.99 -7.15
CA SER A 90 0.94 -1.21 -8.24
C SER A 90 1.02 -1.92 -9.59
N LEU A 91 2.12 -2.63 -9.84
CA LEU A 91 2.23 -3.47 -11.04
C LEU A 91 1.24 -4.64 -11.01
N MET A 92 1.08 -5.28 -9.85
CA MET A 92 0.07 -6.32 -9.66
C MET A 92 -1.35 -5.76 -9.87
N ASP A 93 -1.64 -4.57 -9.34
CA ASP A 93 -2.90 -3.87 -9.59
C ASP A 93 -3.15 -3.67 -11.08
N ALA A 94 -2.15 -3.18 -11.81
CA ALA A 94 -2.27 -2.94 -13.24
C ALA A 94 -2.59 -4.23 -14.00
N ILE A 95 -1.94 -5.35 -13.65
CA ILE A 95 -2.20 -6.65 -14.27
C ILE A 95 -3.65 -7.10 -13.99
N ILE A 96 -4.12 -7.02 -12.75
CA ILE A 96 -5.49 -7.40 -12.37
C ILE A 96 -6.50 -6.51 -13.10
N LEU A 97 -6.29 -5.19 -13.09
CA LEU A 97 -7.13 -4.21 -13.76
C LEU A 97 -7.24 -4.49 -15.26
N VAL A 98 -6.11 -4.72 -15.95
CA VAL A 98 -6.10 -5.04 -17.39
C VAL A 98 -6.85 -6.34 -17.69
N LYS A 99 -6.72 -7.36 -16.84
CA LYS A 99 -7.44 -8.63 -17.01
C LYS A 99 -8.95 -8.45 -16.79
N LEU A 100 -9.35 -7.84 -15.68
CA LEU A 100 -10.77 -7.68 -15.33
C LEU A 100 -11.50 -6.72 -16.28
N THR A 101 -10.84 -5.65 -16.74
CA THR A 101 -11.43 -4.74 -17.75
C THR A 101 -11.70 -5.42 -19.08
N ARG A 102 -10.88 -6.42 -19.46
CA ARG A 102 -11.06 -7.22 -20.67
C ARG A 102 -12.09 -8.33 -20.52
N LEU A 103 -12.06 -9.03 -19.39
CA LEU A 103 -12.99 -10.13 -19.12
C LEU A 103 -14.42 -9.63 -18.96
N ASN A 104 -14.59 -8.47 -18.31
CA ASN A 104 -15.90 -7.89 -17.99
C ASN A 104 -16.92 -8.95 -17.52
N PRO A 105 -16.63 -9.68 -16.43
CA PRO A 105 -17.36 -10.90 -16.06
C PRO A 105 -18.87 -10.68 -15.85
N PHE A 106 -19.25 -9.45 -15.49
CA PHE A 106 -20.63 -9.06 -15.24
C PHE A 106 -21.26 -8.28 -16.41
N HIS A 107 -20.58 -8.20 -17.57
CA HIS A 107 -21.04 -7.50 -18.77
C HIS A 107 -21.47 -6.04 -18.52
N LEU A 108 -20.77 -5.36 -17.62
CA LEU A 108 -21.11 -3.99 -17.21
C LEU A 108 -20.69 -2.98 -18.27
N HIS A 109 -21.29 -1.78 -18.21
CA HIS A 109 -20.80 -0.63 -18.97
C HIS A 109 -19.32 -0.39 -18.68
N ARG A 110 -18.55 0.03 -19.70
CA ARG A 110 -17.08 0.09 -19.66
C ARG A 110 -16.53 0.88 -18.47
N GLY A 111 -17.15 2.03 -18.16
CA GLY A 111 -16.77 2.85 -17.01
C GLY A 111 -17.06 2.19 -15.66
N MET A 112 -18.16 1.44 -15.55
CA MET A 112 -18.52 0.73 -14.33
C MET A 112 -17.64 -0.52 -14.13
N ASN A 113 -17.37 -1.26 -15.21
CA ASN A 113 -16.44 -2.39 -15.17
C ASN A 113 -15.02 -1.94 -14.82
N ALA A 114 -14.55 -0.81 -15.35
CA ALA A 114 -13.23 -0.27 -15.03
C ALA A 114 -13.10 0.13 -13.56
N ASN A 115 -14.10 0.81 -13.01
CA ASN A 115 -14.14 1.15 -11.58
C ASN A 115 -14.18 -0.09 -10.68
N LEU A 116 -15.06 -1.05 -10.98
CA LEU A 116 -15.13 -2.30 -10.23
C LEU A 116 -13.81 -3.07 -10.29
N SER A 117 -13.21 -3.16 -11.49
CA SER A 117 -11.91 -3.81 -11.70
C SER A 117 -10.79 -3.15 -10.90
N ALA A 118 -10.71 -1.82 -10.90
CA ALA A 118 -9.70 -1.08 -10.16
C ALA A 118 -9.88 -1.22 -8.65
N PHE A 119 -11.12 -1.15 -8.18
CA PHE A 119 -11.43 -1.36 -6.77
C PHE A 119 -11.06 -2.77 -6.30
N THR A 120 -11.45 -3.80 -7.07
CA THR A 120 -11.10 -5.20 -6.77
C THR A 120 -9.59 -5.42 -6.77
N ALA A 121 -8.87 -4.84 -7.72
CA ALA A 121 -7.41 -4.89 -7.77
C ALA A 121 -6.79 -4.28 -6.50
N ALA A 122 -7.18 -3.04 -6.17
CA ALA A 122 -6.68 -2.31 -5.01
C ALA A 122 -6.97 -3.03 -3.68
N MET A 123 -8.14 -3.68 -3.56
CA MET A 123 -8.45 -4.50 -2.38
C MET A 123 -7.55 -5.74 -2.29
N ALA A 124 -7.36 -6.46 -3.39
CA ALA A 124 -6.53 -7.66 -3.41
C ALA A 124 -5.07 -7.34 -3.04
N THR A 125 -4.48 -6.31 -3.65
CA THR A 125 -3.08 -5.93 -3.39
C THR A 125 -2.91 -5.20 -2.06
N GLY A 126 -3.91 -4.40 -1.64
CA GLY A 126 -3.92 -3.75 -0.34
C GLY A 126 -3.89 -4.75 0.82
N LEU A 127 -4.65 -5.85 0.70
CA LEU A 127 -4.62 -6.95 1.68
C LEU A 127 -3.25 -7.64 1.72
N ILE A 128 -2.65 -7.92 0.56
CA ILE A 128 -1.30 -8.50 0.48
C ILE A 128 -0.27 -7.57 1.12
N GLY A 129 -0.30 -6.28 0.77
CA GLY A 129 0.58 -5.26 1.32
C GLY A 129 0.45 -5.16 2.84
N PHE A 130 -0.77 -5.24 3.37
CA PHE A 130 -1.01 -5.28 4.80
C PHE A 130 -0.40 -6.52 5.47
N ILE A 131 -0.61 -7.71 4.91
CA ILE A 131 -0.07 -8.98 5.44
C ILE A 131 1.46 -8.93 5.48
N ILE A 132 2.11 -8.51 4.39
CA ILE A 132 3.57 -8.37 4.30
C ILE A 132 4.08 -7.40 5.37
N ASN A 133 3.47 -6.22 5.48
CA ASN A 133 3.88 -5.24 6.48
C ASN A 133 3.72 -5.81 7.91
N LYS A 134 2.56 -6.40 8.21
CA LYS A 134 2.26 -6.93 9.54
C LYS A 134 3.19 -8.08 9.97
N PHE A 135 3.41 -9.07 9.11
CA PHE A 135 4.05 -10.33 9.50
C PHE A 135 5.54 -10.41 9.15
N ILE A 136 6.01 -9.63 8.17
CA ILE A 136 7.42 -9.65 7.75
C ILE A 136 8.15 -8.43 8.30
N ILE A 137 7.59 -7.23 8.12
CA ILE A 137 8.28 -5.97 8.48
C ILE A 137 8.16 -5.68 9.98
N PHE A 138 6.96 -5.84 10.57
CA PHE A 138 6.72 -5.58 11.99
C PHE A 138 6.88 -6.80 12.90
N ARG A 139 7.47 -7.89 12.41
CA ARG A 139 7.82 -9.02 13.27
C ARG A 139 8.87 -8.54 14.28
N LYS A 140 8.46 -8.40 15.54
CA LYS A 140 9.37 -8.10 16.67
C LYS A 140 10.60 -8.99 16.56
N LYS A 141 11.78 -8.40 16.36
CA LYS A 141 13.03 -9.05 16.78
C LYS A 141 12.94 -9.13 18.30
N SER A 142 12.74 -10.33 18.85
CA SER A 142 13.02 -10.52 20.27
C SER A 142 14.48 -10.15 20.47
N HIS A 143 14.73 -9.19 21.35
CA HIS A 143 16.05 -8.90 21.85
C HIS A 143 16.66 -10.24 22.27
N LYS A 144 17.76 -10.68 21.62
CA LYS A 144 18.68 -11.55 22.33
C LYS A 144 19.27 -10.65 23.39
N GLU A 145 18.79 -10.82 24.62
CA GLU A 145 19.52 -10.39 25.80
C GLU A 145 20.83 -11.19 25.78
N HIS A 146 21.95 -10.50 25.62
CA HIS A 146 23.24 -11.06 26.01
C HIS A 146 23.25 -10.99 27.55
N PRO A 147 23.37 -12.12 28.26
CA PRO A 147 23.60 -12.09 29.69
C PRO A 147 24.95 -11.39 29.93
N ASN A 148 24.98 -10.49 30.92
CA ASN A 148 26.19 -9.87 31.42
C ASN A 148 27.18 -10.95 31.88
N GLU A 149 28.29 -11.13 31.16
CA GLU A 149 29.51 -11.71 31.75
C GLU A 149 30.35 -10.54 32.27
N MET A 150 30.15 -10.20 33.53
CA MET A 150 31.10 -9.46 34.37
C MET A 150 30.76 -9.77 35.82
N GLY A 151 31.57 -10.63 36.44
CA GLY A 151 31.65 -10.72 37.90
C GLY A 151 31.81 -12.12 38.46
N GLU A 152 33.00 -12.71 38.35
CA GLU A 152 33.61 -13.41 39.49
C GLU A 152 35.10 -13.00 39.55
N LEU A 153 35.35 -11.96 40.33
CA LEU A 153 36.61 -11.75 41.04
C LEU A 153 36.51 -12.58 42.32
N HIS A 154 37.25 -13.68 42.40
CA HIS A 154 37.73 -14.28 43.65
C HIS A 154 39.06 -14.96 43.38
#